data_AF-A0A2T9ZLR6-F1
#
_entry.id   AF-A0A2T9ZLR6-F1
#
_cell.length_a   1.000
_cell.length_b   1.000
_cell.length_c   1.000
_cell.angle_alpha   90.00
_cell.angle_beta   90.00
_cell.angle_gamma   90.00
#
_symmetry.space_group_name_H-M   'P 1'
#
loop_
_entity.id
_entity.type
_entity.pdbx_description
1 polymer ?
#
loop_
_entity_poly.entity_id
_entity_poly.type
_entity_poly.pdbx_seq_one_letter_code
_entity_poly.pdbx_strand_id
1 'polypeptide(L)'
;MKSCCITSALLLLVVMALLYKFLWQGEVAPASDDRSAILMPAQERDLVLREMRGFLQAVQAILIAAERENSQGIADAARQVGAVQQQGMPGTLVKRLPAGFKKLGRDTHRRFDQMALDAEQLGDTRHSLQQLGALMTNCVSCHASYRIDLIDE
;
A
#
# COMPACT_ATOMS: atom_id res chain seq x y z
N MET A 1 32.71 35.04 3.22
CA MET A 1 32.50 33.62 3.61
C MET A 1 31.24 33.38 4.44
N LYS A 2 30.96 34.13 5.53
CA LYS A 2 29.79 33.91 6.40
C LYS A 2 28.42 33.99 5.67
N SER A 3 28.23 34.97 4.77
CA SER A 3 26.98 35.10 4.01
C SER A 3 26.70 33.95 3.04
N CYS A 4 27.75 33.33 2.47
CA CYS A 4 27.61 32.16 1.59
C CYS A 4 27.18 30.92 2.38
N CYS A 5 27.74 30.71 3.58
CA CYS A 5 27.33 29.62 4.46
C CYS A 5 25.87 29.76 4.94
N ILE A 6 25.41 30.99 5.22
CA ILE A 6 24.03 31.25 5.63
C ILE A 6 23.05 31.00 4.48
N THR A 7 23.36 31.47 3.26
CA THR A 7 22.51 31.21 2.08
C THR A 7 22.45 29.73 1.72
N SER A 8 23.58 29.01 1.80
CA SER A 8 23.61 27.57 1.56
C SER A 8 22.84 26.79 2.63
N ALA A 9 22.95 27.18 3.91
CA ALA A 9 22.19 26.56 4.99
C ALA A 9 20.68 26.79 4.85
N LEU A 10 20.26 28.01 4.51
CA LEU A 10 18.84 28.33 4.25
C LEU A 10 18.31 27.56 3.05
N LEU A 11 19.08 27.47 1.96
CA LEU A 11 18.68 26.70 0.78
C LEU A 11 18.51 25.21 1.12
N LEU A 12 19.44 24.63 1.88
CA LEU A 12 19.33 23.23 2.33
C LEU A 12 18.10 22.99 3.20
N LEU A 13 17.78 23.90 4.12
CA LEU A 13 16.57 23.80 4.94
C LEU A 13 15.29 23.84 4.10
N VAL A 14 15.23 24.73 3.10
CA VAL A 14 14.09 24.81 2.17
C VAL A 14 13.97 23.51 1.37
N VAL A 15 15.07 23.00 0.81
CA VAL A 15 15.08 21.72 0.09
C VAL A 15 14.59 20.57 0.98
N MET A 16 15.09 20.48 2.22
CA MET A 16 14.66 19.45 3.18
C MET A 16 13.17 19.55 3.51
N ALA A 17 12.64 20.77 3.71
CA ALA A 17 11.21 20.98 3.96
C ALA A 17 10.34 20.56 2.77
N LEU A 18 10.77 20.89 1.54
CA LEU A 18 10.09 20.48 0.32
C LEU A 18 10.12 18.95 0.14
N LEU A 19 11.27 18.31 0.37
CA LEU A 19 11.40 16.86 0.32
C LEU A 19 10.50 16.18 1.35
N TYR A 20 10.46 16.68 2.59
CA TYR A 20 9.58 16.16 3.64
C TYR A 20 8.10 16.27 3.24
N LYS A 21 7.67 17.43 2.73
CA LYS A 21 6.29 17.64 2.28
C LYS A 21 5.91 16.72 1.12
N PHE A 22 6.70 16.72 0.05
CA PHE A 22 6.33 16.04 -1.20
C PHE A 22 6.65 14.54 -1.22
N LEU A 23 7.63 14.07 -0.46
CA LEU A 23 8.00 12.65 -0.46
C LEU A 23 7.43 11.89 0.74
N TRP A 24 7.30 12.55 1.89
CA TRP A 24 6.93 11.92 3.17
C TRP A 24 5.47 12.11 3.55
N GLN A 25 5.01 13.36 3.61
CA GLN A 25 3.64 13.68 4.04
C GLN A 25 2.57 13.34 2.99
N GLY A 26 2.85 13.56 1.70
CA GLY A 26 1.81 13.40 0.66
C GLY A 26 0.74 14.48 0.74
N GLU A 27 -0.42 14.24 0.12
CA GLU A 27 -1.58 15.14 0.15
C GLU A 27 -2.61 14.63 1.16
N VAL A 28 -2.42 15.02 2.42
CA VAL A 28 -3.24 14.58 3.54
C VAL A 28 -3.82 15.73 4.36
N ALA A 29 -4.99 15.50 4.95
CA ALA A 29 -5.61 16.37 5.95
C ALA A 29 -6.02 15.54 7.20
N PRO A 30 -6.15 16.16 8.38
CA PRO A 30 -6.74 15.50 9.54
C PRO A 30 -8.20 15.11 9.28
N ALA A 31 -8.59 13.89 9.64
CA ALA A 31 -9.97 13.42 9.62
C ALA A 31 -10.68 13.62 10.96
N SER A 32 -12.00 13.45 10.99
CA SER A 32 -12.82 13.51 12.20
C SER A 32 -12.69 12.30 13.13
N ASP A 33 -12.00 11.24 12.70
CA ASP A 33 -11.85 9.98 13.41
C ASP A 33 -10.38 9.56 13.61
N ASP A 34 -9.52 10.56 13.84
CA ASP A 34 -8.08 10.43 14.12
C ASP A 34 -7.22 9.86 12.98
N ARG A 35 -7.83 9.57 11.83
CA ARG A 35 -7.12 9.12 10.61
C ARG A 35 -6.57 10.28 9.80
N SER A 36 -5.60 9.96 8.94
CA SER A 36 -5.17 10.88 7.88
C SER A 36 -6.05 10.68 6.64
N ALA A 37 -6.80 11.72 6.26
CA ALA A 37 -7.55 11.76 5.02
C ALA A 37 -6.60 12.04 3.86
N ILE A 38 -6.41 11.05 2.98
CA ILE A 38 -5.66 11.20 1.73
C ILE A 38 -6.62 11.81 0.71
N LEU A 39 -6.29 13.02 0.28
CA LEU A 39 -7.14 13.79 -0.63
C LEU A 39 -6.78 13.45 -2.07
N MET A 40 -7.77 13.04 -2.87
CA MET A 40 -7.56 12.75 -4.30
C MET A 40 -8.83 12.95 -5.14
N PRO A 41 -8.70 13.16 -6.46
CA PRO A 41 -9.85 13.19 -7.37
C PRO A 41 -10.56 11.84 -7.43
N ALA A 42 -11.84 11.84 -7.81
CA ALA A 42 -12.68 10.63 -7.88
C ALA A 42 -12.04 9.51 -8.70
N GLN A 43 -11.44 9.84 -9.85
CA GLN A 43 -10.80 8.85 -10.72
C GLN A 43 -9.61 8.15 -10.04
N GLU A 44 -8.79 8.88 -9.26
CA GLU A 44 -7.66 8.28 -8.54
C GLU A 44 -8.13 7.44 -7.36
N ARG A 45 -9.19 7.89 -6.65
CA ARG A 45 -9.85 7.12 -5.58
C ARG A 45 -10.37 5.79 -6.11
N ASP A 46 -11.01 5.78 -7.27
CA ASP A 46 -11.55 4.56 -7.88
C ASP A 46 -10.47 3.54 -8.23
N LEU A 47 -9.27 3.99 -8.61
CA LEU A 47 -8.12 3.11 -8.84
C LEU A 47 -7.68 2.43 -7.54
N VAL A 48 -7.50 3.21 -6.46
CA VAL A 48 -7.11 2.67 -5.16
C VAL A 48 -8.16 1.70 -4.61
N LEU A 49 -9.45 2.07 -4.68
CA LEU A 49 -10.53 1.20 -4.21
C LEU A 49 -10.71 -0.05 -5.08
N ARG A 50 -10.39 0.01 -6.37
CA ARG A 50 -10.35 -1.18 -7.23
C ARG A 50 -9.25 -2.14 -6.80
N GLU A 51 -8.05 -1.63 -6.51
CA GLU A 51 -6.95 -2.44 -5.99
C GLU A 51 -7.30 -3.08 -4.63
N MET A 52 -7.90 -2.31 -3.72
CA MET A 52 -8.39 -2.83 -2.42
C MET A 52 -9.42 -3.95 -2.57
N ARG A 53 -10.35 -3.83 -3.52
CA ARG A 53 -11.30 -4.90 -3.83
C ARG A 53 -10.59 -6.15 -4.39
N GLY A 54 -9.57 -5.96 -5.22
CA GLY A 54 -8.71 -7.04 -5.71
C GLY A 54 -8.06 -7.82 -4.58
N PHE A 55 -7.49 -7.13 -3.58
CA PHE A 55 -6.96 -7.80 -2.39
C PHE A 55 -8.02 -8.63 -1.66
N LEU A 56 -9.21 -8.07 -1.45
CA LEU A 56 -10.29 -8.79 -0.77
C LEU A 56 -10.72 -10.05 -1.54
N GLN A 57 -10.80 -9.97 -2.87
CA GLN A 57 -11.09 -11.11 -3.74
C GLN A 57 -10.01 -12.19 -3.66
N ALA A 58 -8.73 -11.79 -3.66
CA ALA A 58 -7.62 -12.72 -3.48
C ALA A 58 -7.67 -13.40 -2.10
N VAL A 59 -7.93 -12.66 -1.02
CA VAL A 59 -8.12 -13.23 0.33
C VAL A 59 -9.23 -14.28 0.34
N GLN A 60 -10.39 -13.98 -0.26
CA GLN A 60 -11.49 -14.93 -0.36
C GLN A 60 -11.08 -16.20 -1.12
N ALA A 61 -10.43 -16.04 -2.28
CA ALA A 61 -9.98 -17.17 -3.10
C ALA A 61 -8.93 -18.04 -2.38
N ILE A 62 -7.99 -17.42 -1.67
CA ILE A 62 -6.98 -18.11 -0.86
C ILE A 62 -7.64 -18.93 0.24
N LEU A 63 -8.63 -18.37 0.95
CA LEU A 63 -9.35 -19.10 2.00
C LEU A 63 -10.10 -20.32 1.44
N ILE A 64 -10.77 -20.16 0.30
CA ILE A 64 -11.45 -21.26 -0.39
C ILE A 64 -10.45 -22.34 -0.84
N ALA A 65 -9.31 -21.93 -1.41
CA ALA A 65 -8.28 -22.86 -1.86
C ALA A 65 -7.64 -23.60 -0.68
N ALA A 66 -7.37 -22.91 0.43
CA ALA A 66 -6.81 -23.50 1.64
C ALA A 66 -7.74 -24.55 2.28
N GLU A 67 -9.06 -24.29 2.31
CA GLU A 67 -10.06 -25.25 2.81
C GLU A 67 -10.05 -26.56 2.00
N ARG A 68 -9.74 -26.48 0.71
CA ARG A 68 -9.63 -27.62 -0.21
C ARG A 68 -8.23 -28.23 -0.29
N GLU A 69 -7.32 -27.81 0.58
CA GLU A 69 -5.90 -28.19 0.56
C GLU A 69 -5.23 -27.94 -0.81
N ASN A 70 -5.74 -26.96 -1.58
CA ASN A 70 -5.29 -26.63 -2.92
C ASN A 70 -4.23 -25.52 -2.89
N SER A 71 -2.96 -25.89 -2.70
CA SER A 71 -1.85 -24.94 -2.66
C SER A 71 -1.66 -24.19 -3.99
N GLN A 72 -1.90 -24.82 -5.14
CA GLN A 72 -1.81 -24.13 -6.43
C GLN A 72 -2.86 -23.02 -6.56
N GLY A 73 -4.08 -23.27 -6.09
CA GLY A 73 -5.15 -22.26 -6.06
C GLY A 73 -4.80 -21.06 -5.16
N ILE A 74 -4.06 -21.29 -4.07
CA ILE A 74 -3.51 -20.20 -3.24
C ILE A 74 -2.49 -19.40 -4.04
N ALA A 75 -1.57 -20.08 -4.71
CA ALA A 75 -0.52 -19.42 -5.50
C ALA A 75 -1.09 -18.55 -6.61
N ASP A 76 -2.04 -19.08 -7.37
CA ASP A 76 -2.70 -18.36 -8.45
C ASP A 76 -3.44 -17.11 -7.95
N ALA A 77 -4.17 -17.24 -6.83
CA ALA A 77 -4.90 -16.12 -6.23
C ALA A 77 -3.96 -15.04 -5.66
N ALA A 78 -2.90 -15.44 -4.97
CA ALA A 78 -1.94 -14.50 -4.39
C ALA A 78 -1.16 -13.75 -5.48
N ARG A 79 -0.76 -14.43 -6.56
CA ARG A 79 0.01 -13.83 -7.68
C ARG A 79 -0.77 -12.73 -8.41
N GLN A 80 -2.10 -12.82 -8.49
CA GLN A 80 -2.93 -11.79 -9.13
C GLN A 80 -2.80 -10.42 -8.46
N VAL A 81 -2.50 -10.39 -7.16
CA VAL A 81 -2.40 -9.16 -6.37
C VAL A 81 -0.97 -8.90 -5.89
N GLY A 82 0.01 -9.59 -6.46
CA GLY A 82 1.44 -9.38 -6.24
C GLY A 82 1.96 -8.05 -6.75
N ALA A 83 3.28 -7.86 -6.75
CA ALA A 83 3.91 -6.58 -7.13
C ALA A 83 3.64 -6.17 -8.58
N VAL A 84 3.27 -7.12 -9.46
CA VAL A 84 2.88 -6.83 -10.84
C VAL A 84 1.68 -5.87 -10.91
N GLN A 85 0.76 -5.93 -9.94
CA GLN A 85 -0.43 -5.09 -9.89
C GLN A 85 -0.10 -3.60 -9.66
N GLN A 86 1.10 -3.31 -9.13
CA GLN A 86 1.58 -1.94 -8.92
C GLN A 86 2.03 -1.26 -10.22
N GLN A 87 2.25 -2.04 -11.29
CA GLN A 87 2.66 -1.50 -12.58
C GLN A 87 1.53 -0.68 -13.19
N GLY A 88 1.85 0.50 -13.71
CA GLY A 88 0.88 1.38 -14.37
C GLY A 88 0.11 2.32 -13.44
N MET A 89 0.43 2.35 -12.13
CA MET A 89 -0.13 3.37 -11.23
C MET A 89 0.30 4.79 -11.69
N PRO A 90 -0.65 5.72 -11.90
CA PRO A 90 -0.32 7.08 -12.33
C PRO A 90 0.64 7.76 -11.36
N GLY A 91 1.67 8.43 -11.88
CA GLY A 91 2.62 9.18 -11.04
C GLY A 91 1.94 10.28 -10.22
N THR A 92 0.81 10.83 -10.70
CA THR A 92 -0.03 11.79 -9.98
C THR A 92 -0.59 11.18 -8.68
N LEU A 93 -1.17 9.99 -8.76
CA LEU A 93 -1.65 9.24 -7.61
C LEU A 93 -0.49 8.93 -6.65
N VAL A 94 0.63 8.39 -7.15
CA VAL A 94 1.79 8.01 -6.30
C VAL A 94 2.32 9.19 -5.48
N LYS A 95 2.29 10.40 -6.05
CA LYS A 95 2.73 11.63 -5.36
C LYS A 95 1.83 12.02 -4.19
N ARG A 96 0.51 11.78 -4.29
CA ARG A 96 -0.45 12.10 -3.23
C ARG A 96 -0.34 11.15 -2.03
N LEU A 97 0.08 9.90 -2.26
CA LEU A 97 0.12 8.90 -1.19
C LEU A 97 1.24 9.19 -0.17
N PRO A 98 0.93 9.22 1.15
CA PRO A 98 1.93 9.39 2.20
C PRO A 98 2.90 8.20 2.24
N ALA A 99 4.11 8.41 2.76
CA ALA A 99 5.15 7.38 2.82
C ALA A 99 4.70 6.11 3.57
N GLY A 100 3.93 6.27 4.66
CA GLY A 100 3.40 5.15 5.43
C GLY A 100 2.41 4.29 4.65
N PHE A 101 1.49 4.91 3.91
CA PHE A 101 0.56 4.21 3.02
C PHE A 101 1.31 3.44 1.93
N LYS A 102 2.27 4.09 1.25
CA LYS A 102 3.10 3.45 0.23
C LYS A 102 3.92 2.28 0.78
N LYS A 103 4.41 2.38 2.01
CA LYS A 103 5.14 1.29 2.69
C LYS A 103 4.23 0.09 2.92
N LEU A 104 3.05 0.31 3.51
CA LEU A 104 2.07 -0.76 3.76
C LEU A 104 1.62 -1.43 2.46
N GLY A 105 1.25 -0.63 1.44
CA GLY A 105 0.84 -1.16 0.13
C GLY A 105 1.91 -2.04 -0.52
N ARG A 106 3.15 -1.55 -0.65
CA ARG A 106 4.26 -2.36 -1.20
C ARG A 106 4.54 -3.63 -0.40
N ASP A 107 4.46 -3.55 0.92
CA ASP A 107 4.67 -4.72 1.77
C ASP A 107 3.56 -5.77 1.56
N THR A 108 2.30 -5.33 1.42
CA THR A 108 1.17 -6.20 1.08
C THR A 108 1.40 -6.96 -0.22
N HIS A 109 1.75 -6.27 -1.32
CA HIS A 109 2.02 -6.94 -2.59
C HIS A 109 3.17 -7.95 -2.49
N ARG A 110 4.27 -7.58 -1.84
CA ARG A 110 5.43 -8.49 -1.66
C ARG A 110 5.09 -9.72 -0.85
N ARG A 111 4.23 -9.59 0.17
CA ARG A 111 3.79 -10.74 0.97
C ARG A 111 2.87 -11.66 0.19
N PHE A 112 2.04 -11.13 -0.71
CA PHE A 112 1.30 -11.97 -1.66
C PHE A 112 2.22 -12.69 -2.64
N ASP A 113 3.24 -12.01 -3.19
CA ASP A 113 4.25 -12.69 -4.03
C ASP A 113 4.97 -13.82 -3.27
N GLN A 114 5.39 -13.56 -2.02
CA GLN A 114 6.04 -14.58 -1.20
C GLN A 114 5.09 -15.75 -0.89
N MET A 115 3.83 -15.46 -0.56
CA MET A 115 2.84 -16.50 -0.33
C MET A 115 2.63 -17.36 -1.58
N ALA A 116 2.63 -16.76 -2.77
CA ALA A 116 2.51 -17.51 -4.01
C ALA A 116 3.69 -18.46 -4.22
N LEU A 117 4.92 -17.98 -3.98
CA LEU A 117 6.13 -18.80 -4.07
C LEU A 117 6.12 -19.96 -3.06
N ASP A 118 5.76 -19.68 -1.81
CA ASP A 118 5.75 -20.68 -0.75
C ASP A 118 4.65 -21.73 -0.98
N ALA A 119 3.48 -21.32 -1.47
CA ALA A 119 2.40 -22.24 -1.79
C ALA A 119 2.80 -23.22 -2.92
N GLU A 120 3.54 -22.77 -3.93
CA GLU A 120 4.06 -23.63 -5.00
C GLU A 120 5.19 -24.56 -4.53
N GLN A 121 6.12 -24.03 -3.73
CA GLN A 121 7.33 -24.76 -3.35
C GLN A 121 7.11 -25.72 -2.18
N LEU A 122 6.30 -25.33 -1.20
CA LEU A 122 6.11 -26.09 0.04
C LEU A 122 4.83 -26.93 -0.01
N GLY A 123 3.79 -26.46 -0.71
CA GLY A 123 2.50 -27.15 -0.76
C GLY A 123 1.72 -27.15 0.57
N ASP A 124 2.20 -26.45 1.61
CA ASP A 124 1.58 -26.41 2.93
C ASP A 124 0.55 -25.27 3.02
N THR A 125 -0.73 -25.61 2.92
CA THR A 125 -1.83 -24.63 3.01
C THR A 125 -1.96 -24.01 4.40
N ARG A 126 -1.52 -24.70 5.47
CA ARG A 126 -1.51 -24.13 6.82
C ARG A 126 -0.46 -23.04 6.94
N HIS A 127 0.73 -23.24 6.37
CA HIS A 127 1.76 -22.20 6.28
C HIS A 127 1.22 -20.97 5.52
N SER A 128 0.55 -21.18 4.37
CA SER A 128 -0.06 -20.07 3.63
C SER A 128 -1.12 -19.31 4.44
N LEU A 129 -1.94 -19.99 5.25
CA LEU A 129 -2.90 -19.33 6.14
C LEU A 129 -2.22 -18.51 7.25
N GLN A 130 -1.09 -18.96 7.79
CA GLN A 130 -0.29 -18.18 8.74
C GLN A 130 0.28 -16.91 8.08
N GLN A 131 0.78 -17.03 6.85
CA GLN A 131 1.24 -15.88 6.07
C GLN A 131 0.11 -14.89 5.80
N LEU A 132 -1.09 -15.40 5.48
CA LEU A 132 -2.28 -14.57 5.25
C LEU A 132 -2.65 -13.80 6.52
N GLY A 133 -2.68 -14.47 7.68
CA GLY A 133 -2.91 -13.81 8.97
C GLY A 133 -1.89 -12.71 9.27
N ALA A 134 -0.61 -12.97 9.03
CA ALA A 134 0.45 -11.97 9.21
C ALA A 134 0.27 -10.77 8.25
N LEU A 135 -0.02 -11.03 6.97
CA LEU A 135 -0.24 -10.01 5.94
C LEU A 135 -1.44 -9.11 6.28
N MET A 136 -2.52 -9.66 6.81
CA MET A 136 -3.73 -8.91 7.17
C MET A 136 -3.50 -7.79 8.20
N THR A 137 -2.40 -7.85 8.96
CA THR A 137 -1.96 -6.74 9.83
C THR A 137 -1.76 -5.44 9.05
N ASN A 138 -1.34 -5.52 7.78
CA ASN A 138 -1.19 -4.34 6.92
C ASN A 138 -2.56 -3.72 6.57
N CYS A 139 -3.57 -4.55 6.31
CA CYS A 139 -4.93 -4.10 6.03
C CYS A 139 -5.49 -3.32 7.22
N VAL A 140 -5.39 -3.91 8.42
CA VAL A 140 -5.85 -3.29 9.67
C VAL A 140 -5.10 -1.99 9.94
N SER A 141 -3.77 -2.01 9.85
CA SER A 141 -2.93 -0.83 10.11
C SER A 141 -3.22 0.30 9.13
N CYS A 142 -3.40 -0.03 7.84
CA CYS A 142 -3.74 0.95 6.81
C CYS A 142 -5.10 1.58 7.07
N HIS A 143 -6.13 0.77 7.33
CA HIS A 143 -7.49 1.24 7.53
C HIS A 143 -7.68 2.01 8.85
N ALA A 144 -6.86 1.71 9.86
CA ALA A 144 -6.82 2.45 11.12
C ALA A 144 -6.04 3.77 11.03
N SER A 145 -5.15 3.92 10.04
CA SER A 145 -4.31 5.12 9.89
C SER A 145 -4.83 6.07 8.82
N TYR A 146 -5.49 5.55 7.79
CA TYR A 146 -5.82 6.30 6.58
C TYR A 146 -7.29 6.13 6.18
N ARG A 147 -7.82 7.18 5.58
CA ARG A 147 -9.05 7.18 4.81
C ARG A 147 -8.82 7.90 3.49
N ILE A 148 -9.70 7.69 2.52
CA ILE A 148 -9.60 8.31 1.19
C ILE A 148 -10.81 9.20 0.99
N ASP A 149 -10.56 10.50 0.89
CA ASP A 149 -11.58 11.54 0.74
C ASP A 149 -11.36 12.29 -0.59
N LEU A 150 -12.43 12.88 -1.12
CA LEU A 150 -12.39 13.63 -2.37
C LEU A 150 -11.84 15.05 -2.13
N ILE A 151 -11.14 15.60 -3.12
CA ILE A 151 -10.71 17.02 -3.10
C ILE A 151 -11.89 17.97 -3.32
N ASP A 152 -12.90 17.53 -4.07
CA ASP A 152 -14.08 18.31 -4.42
C ASP A 152 -15.33 17.53 -3.95
N GLU A 153 -15.88 17.90 -2.79
CA GLU A 153 -17.27 17.61 -2.41
C GLU A 153 -18.09 18.90 -2.39
#